data_AF-A0A7Z9PZE9-F1
#
_entry.id   AF-A0A7Z9PZE9-F1
#
_cell.length_a   1.000
_cell.length_b   1.000
_cell.length_c   1.000
_cell.angle_alpha   90.00
_cell.angle_beta   90.00
_cell.angle_gamma   90.00
#
_symmetry.space_group_name_H-M   'P 1'
#
loop_
_entity.id
_entity.type
_entity.pdbx_description
1 polymer ?
#
loop_
_entity_poly.entity_id
_entity_poly.type
_entity_poly.pdbx_seq_one_letter_code
_entity_poly.pdbx_strand_id
1 'polypeptide(L)'
;RALISLRHQDAVIELNVETEQLLWILASEKGWSKSRQSLLLKPVGDTQLPHRQHSAQWASNGGLLLFDNGRSQSRVVNYLVDLSKRTVEQTWTFEDDKPFFSSFLCDVDELPNQTLQVTDGGRQSKGSFWARILEIRRTEPGQKILELVYRASGRGCSIYRSQRIKSLYPESL
;
A
#
# COMPACT_ATOMS: atom_id res chain seq x y z
N ARG A 1 14.65 -10.74 -8.12
CA ARG A 1 14.58 -9.70 -7.07
C ARG A 1 13.38 -10.01 -6.18
N ALA A 2 13.40 -9.60 -4.92
CA ALA A 2 12.26 -9.74 -4.01
C ALA A 2 11.98 -8.41 -3.31
N LEU A 3 10.73 -7.97 -3.37
CA LEU A 3 10.21 -6.79 -2.69
C LEU A 3 9.56 -7.24 -1.37
N ILE A 4 9.93 -6.60 -0.26
CA ILE A 4 9.52 -7.04 1.08
C ILE A 4 9.00 -5.84 1.86
N SER A 5 7.80 -5.97 2.41
CA SER A 5 7.23 -5.02 3.37
C SER A 5 7.57 -5.41 4.80
N LEU A 6 8.30 -4.55 5.51
CA LEU A 6 8.70 -4.71 6.90
C LEU A 6 7.87 -3.78 7.79
N ARG A 7 6.71 -4.28 8.23
CA ARG A 7 5.71 -3.47 8.95
C ARG A 7 6.25 -2.79 10.22
N HIS A 8 7.11 -3.46 10.99
CA HIS A 8 7.60 -2.92 12.27
C HIS A 8 8.80 -1.98 12.11
N GLN A 9 9.42 -1.99 10.94
CA GLN A 9 10.52 -1.10 10.59
C GLN A 9 10.05 0.10 9.77
N ASP A 10 8.75 0.20 9.49
CA ASP A 10 8.16 1.20 8.60
C ASP A 10 8.93 1.28 7.27
N ALA A 11 9.27 0.10 6.73
CA ALA A 11 10.24 -0.01 5.64
C ALA A 11 9.77 -0.93 4.53
N VAL A 12 9.96 -0.53 3.29
CA VAL A 12 9.92 -1.41 2.12
C VAL A 12 11.34 -1.59 1.61
N ILE A 13 11.73 -2.81 1.30
CA ILE A 13 13.06 -3.11 0.77
C ILE A 13 12.97 -3.95 -0.49
N GLU A 14 14.00 -3.86 -1.33
CA GLU A 14 14.21 -4.84 -2.40
C GLU A 14 15.60 -5.46 -2.28
N LEU A 15 15.66 -6.78 -2.45
CA LEU A 15 16.91 -7.54 -2.46
C LEU A 15 17.08 -8.32 -3.77
N ASN A 16 18.34 -8.56 -4.13
CA ASN A 16 18.69 -9.56 -5.09
C ASN A 16 18.61 -10.93 -4.40
N VAL A 17 17.78 -11.83 -4.94
CA VAL A 17 17.53 -13.16 -4.34
C VAL A 17 18.67 -14.14 -4.59
N GLU A 18 19.47 -13.93 -5.63
CA GLU A 18 20.61 -14.79 -5.97
C GLU A 18 21.83 -14.44 -5.14
N THR A 19 22.08 -13.14 -4.94
CA THR A 19 23.27 -12.65 -4.21
C THR A 19 22.96 -12.29 -2.76
N GLU A 20 21.69 -12.32 -2.37
CA GLU A 20 21.17 -11.89 -1.06
C GLU A 20 21.49 -10.42 -0.71
N GLN A 21 21.91 -9.63 -1.70
CA GLN A 21 22.28 -8.24 -1.50
C GLN A 21 21.05 -7.34 -1.45
N LEU A 22 20.99 -6.52 -0.42
CA LEU A 22 20.00 -5.44 -0.29
C LEU A 22 20.30 -4.35 -1.32
N LEU A 23 19.32 -4.05 -2.18
CA LEU A 23 19.48 -3.10 -3.28
C LEU A 23 19.16 -1.67 -2.82
N TRP A 24 18.05 -1.50 -2.11
CA TRP A 24 17.58 -0.22 -1.60
C TRP A 24 16.63 -0.39 -0.43
N ILE A 25 16.41 0.70 0.31
CA ILE A 25 15.51 0.79 1.46
C ILE A 25 14.64 2.04 1.31
N LEU A 26 13.32 1.87 1.33
CA LEU A 26 12.35 2.94 1.48
C LEU A 26 11.91 2.98 2.95
N ALA A 27 12.51 3.87 3.74
CA ALA A 27 12.22 4.05 5.17
C ALA A 27 12.75 5.40 5.65
N SER A 28 12.39 5.81 6.87
CA SER A 28 13.07 6.93 7.53
C SER A 28 14.54 6.59 7.82
N GLU A 29 15.41 7.60 7.94
CA GLU A 29 16.84 7.39 8.24
C GLU A 29 17.11 6.82 9.64
N LYS A 30 16.16 6.96 10.56
CA LYS A 30 16.32 6.58 11.97
C LYS A 30 16.43 5.06 12.13
N GLY A 31 17.39 4.61 12.95
CA GLY A 31 17.51 3.21 13.36
C GLY A 31 18.33 2.32 12.43
N TRP A 32 18.82 2.84 11.30
CA TRP A 32 19.69 2.10 10.37
C TRP A 32 21.17 2.28 10.72
N SER A 33 21.95 1.19 10.58
CA SER A 33 23.42 1.26 10.67
C SER A 33 24.00 2.15 9.58
N LYS A 34 25.19 2.72 9.78
CA LYS A 34 25.89 3.54 8.77
C LYS A 34 25.99 2.84 7.41
N SER A 35 26.29 1.54 7.40
CA SER A 35 26.37 0.75 6.17
C SER A 35 25.04 0.57 5.44
N ARG A 36 23.91 0.63 6.15
CA ARG A 36 22.56 0.53 5.56
C ARG A 36 21.99 1.90 5.19
N GLN A 37 22.44 2.97 5.82
CA GLN A 37 22.00 4.32 5.47
C GLN A 37 22.34 4.70 4.03
N SER A 38 23.46 4.19 3.48
CA SER A 38 23.79 4.36 2.05
C SER A 38 22.79 3.71 1.10
N LEU A 39 21.95 2.78 1.60
CA LEU A 39 20.93 2.09 0.84
C LEU A 39 19.56 2.79 0.85
N LEU A 40 19.37 3.79 1.73
CA LEU A 40 18.13 4.54 1.80
C LEU A 40 17.89 5.35 0.53
N LEU A 41 16.65 5.29 0.05
CA LEU A 41 16.16 6.17 -1.01
C LEU A 41 15.89 7.55 -0.41
N LYS A 42 16.36 8.60 -1.09
CA LYS A 42 16.12 9.99 -0.67
C LYS A 42 14.75 10.44 -1.17
N PRO A 43 13.81 10.82 -0.28
CA PRO A 43 12.54 11.39 -0.72
C PRO A 43 12.78 12.72 -1.44
N VAL A 44 12.07 12.95 -2.54
CA VAL A 44 12.08 14.20 -3.29
C VAL A 44 10.64 14.73 -3.48
N GLY A 45 10.48 16.03 -3.67
CA GLY A 45 9.14 16.64 -3.74
C GLY A 45 8.36 16.48 -2.44
N ASP A 46 7.03 16.46 -2.52
CA ASP A 46 6.14 16.22 -1.38
C ASP A 46 5.95 14.71 -1.13
N THR A 47 7.04 14.04 -0.77
CA THR A 47 7.05 12.60 -0.53
C THR A 47 6.91 12.27 0.94
N GLN A 48 5.78 11.65 1.30
CA GLN A 48 5.58 11.08 2.63
C GLN A 48 6.02 9.62 2.64
N LEU A 49 6.91 9.25 3.57
CA LEU A 49 7.38 7.87 3.71
C LEU A 49 6.30 6.96 4.32
N PRO A 50 6.26 5.66 3.97
CA PRO A 50 5.25 4.74 4.48
C PRO A 50 5.39 4.46 5.97
N HIS A 51 4.31 4.05 6.62
CA HIS A 51 4.31 3.64 8.03
C HIS A 51 3.37 2.44 8.25
N ARG A 52 3.92 1.36 8.83
CA ARG A 52 3.21 0.09 9.07
C ARG A 52 2.48 -0.44 7.83
N GLN A 53 3.07 -0.25 6.68
CA GLN A 53 2.46 -0.51 5.38
C GLN A 53 2.31 -2.01 5.06
N HIS A 54 1.41 -2.27 4.12
CA HIS A 54 1.06 -3.58 3.63
C HIS A 54 1.05 -3.60 2.08
N SER A 55 1.19 -4.81 1.54
CA SER A 55 1.08 -5.10 0.11
C SER A 55 1.91 -4.20 -0.82
N ALA A 56 3.19 -4.08 -0.53
CA ALA A 56 4.12 -3.45 -1.46
C ALA A 56 4.27 -4.31 -2.72
N GLN A 57 4.00 -3.73 -3.88
CA GLN A 57 4.13 -4.38 -5.18
C GLN A 57 4.48 -3.40 -6.29
N TRP A 58 5.07 -3.93 -7.35
CA TRP A 58 5.30 -3.17 -8.59
C TRP A 58 4.01 -3.17 -9.42
N ALA A 59 3.48 -1.98 -9.70
CA ALA A 59 2.34 -1.78 -10.59
C ALA A 59 2.78 -1.79 -12.06
N SER A 60 1.83 -2.00 -12.97
CA SER A 60 2.07 -2.09 -14.42
C SER A 60 2.64 -0.81 -15.04
N ASN A 61 2.45 0.34 -14.37
CA ASN A 61 3.05 1.61 -14.75
C ASN A 61 4.51 1.79 -14.27
N GLY A 62 5.10 0.76 -13.66
CA GLY A 62 6.45 0.80 -13.09
C GLY A 62 6.55 1.46 -11.71
N GLY A 63 5.43 1.90 -11.14
CA GLY A 63 5.37 2.47 -9.80
C GLY A 63 5.40 1.40 -8.70
N LEU A 64 5.92 1.77 -7.54
CA LEU A 64 5.82 1.00 -6.31
C LEU A 64 4.50 1.35 -5.60
N LEU A 65 3.52 0.47 -5.71
CA LEU A 65 2.19 0.58 -5.12
C LEU A 65 2.15 -0.09 -3.75
N LEU A 66 1.51 0.55 -2.76
CA LEU A 66 1.27 -0.07 -1.45
C LEU A 66 0.06 0.53 -0.72
N PHE A 67 -0.45 -0.22 0.26
CA PHE A 67 -1.38 0.29 1.25
C PHE A 67 -0.60 0.77 2.47
N ASP A 68 -0.62 2.07 2.72
CA ASP A 68 0.03 2.68 3.87
C ASP A 68 -1.00 2.79 5.00
N ASN A 69 -0.83 2.00 6.08
CA ASN A 69 -1.71 2.12 7.24
C ASN A 69 -1.57 3.50 7.90
N GLY A 70 -0.39 4.12 7.83
CA GLY A 70 -0.11 5.42 8.41
C GLY A 70 -0.11 5.43 9.94
N ARG A 71 -0.10 6.64 10.51
CA ARG A 71 -0.14 6.85 11.98
C ARG A 71 -1.54 7.12 12.50
N SER A 72 -2.30 7.92 11.76
CA SER A 72 -3.66 8.35 12.09
C SER A 72 -4.61 8.34 10.90
N GLN A 73 -4.06 8.22 9.69
CA GLN A 73 -4.79 8.17 8.43
C GLN A 73 -4.09 7.16 7.52
N SER A 74 -4.87 6.28 6.92
CA SER A 74 -4.41 5.33 5.92
C SER A 74 -4.61 5.89 4.53
N ARG A 75 -3.81 5.41 3.58
CA ARG A 75 -3.85 5.81 2.17
C ARG A 75 -3.38 4.67 1.29
N VAL A 76 -3.76 4.72 0.02
CA VAL A 76 -3.09 3.96 -1.04
C VAL A 76 -2.12 4.89 -1.72
N VAL A 77 -0.88 4.47 -1.92
CA VAL A 77 0.16 5.36 -2.46
C VAL A 77 0.95 4.67 -3.54
N ASN A 78 1.32 5.44 -4.56
CA ASN A 78 2.22 5.04 -5.62
C ASN A 78 3.49 5.88 -5.56
N TYR A 79 4.65 5.21 -5.50
CA TYR A 79 5.95 5.84 -5.57
C TYR A 79 6.63 5.56 -6.90
N LEU A 80 7.45 6.49 -7.37
CA LEU A 80 8.46 6.27 -8.39
C LEU A 80 9.82 6.13 -7.73
N VAL A 81 10.51 5.03 -8.00
CA VAL A 81 11.86 4.75 -7.48
C VAL A 81 12.87 4.95 -8.60
N ASP A 82 13.78 5.92 -8.44
CA ASP A 82 14.90 6.15 -9.35
C ASP A 82 16.19 5.65 -8.70
N LEU A 83 16.63 4.46 -9.12
CA LEU A 83 17.84 3.83 -8.58
C LEU A 83 19.14 4.51 -9.06
N SER A 84 19.10 5.20 -10.20
CA SER A 84 20.28 5.93 -10.71
C SER A 84 20.59 7.14 -9.84
N LYS A 85 19.54 7.84 -9.38
CA LYS A 85 19.64 9.00 -8.48
C LYS A 85 19.51 8.62 -7.00
N ARG A 86 19.12 7.38 -6.70
CA ARG A 86 18.77 6.89 -5.36
C ARG A 86 17.67 7.72 -4.70
N THR A 87 16.65 8.07 -5.46
CA THR A 87 15.52 8.90 -4.99
C THR A 87 14.21 8.14 -5.03
N VAL A 88 13.25 8.61 -4.25
CA VAL A 88 11.86 8.15 -4.28
C VAL A 88 10.94 9.36 -4.32
N GLU A 89 9.95 9.31 -5.20
CA GLU A 89 8.94 10.35 -5.35
C GLU A 89 7.54 9.76 -5.17
N GLN A 90 6.72 10.34 -4.31
CA GLN A 90 5.30 10.07 -4.26
C GLN A 90 4.64 10.70 -5.48
N THR A 91 4.11 9.87 -6.38
CA THR A 91 3.54 10.33 -7.66
C THR A 91 2.01 10.37 -7.64
N TRP A 92 1.40 9.62 -6.73
CA TRP A 92 -0.04 9.54 -6.59
C TRP A 92 -0.42 9.01 -5.21
N THR A 93 -1.55 9.47 -4.67
CA THR A 93 -2.13 8.94 -3.44
C THR A 93 -3.65 8.94 -3.54
N PHE A 94 -4.30 7.92 -2.97
CA PHE A 94 -5.72 7.96 -2.69
C PHE A 94 -5.96 8.12 -1.20
N GLU A 95 -6.62 9.22 -0.89
CA GLU A 95 -7.22 9.52 0.39
C GLU A 95 -8.72 9.69 0.13
N ASP A 96 -9.56 9.14 1.00
CA ASP A 96 -11.01 9.24 0.87
C ASP A 96 -11.48 10.61 1.39
N ASP A 97 -12.62 11.12 0.91
CA ASP A 97 -13.15 12.45 1.28
C ASP A 97 -13.22 12.65 2.80
N LYS A 98 -13.49 11.55 3.52
CA LYS A 98 -13.35 11.47 4.97
C LYS A 98 -12.14 10.59 5.28
N PRO A 99 -11.12 11.14 5.97
CA PRO A 99 -9.97 10.36 6.41
C PRO A 99 -10.39 9.05 7.08
N PHE A 100 -9.74 7.97 6.67
CA PHE A 100 -9.96 6.65 7.25
C PHE A 100 -8.65 6.13 7.83
N PHE A 101 -8.78 5.19 8.75
CA PHE A 101 -7.62 4.58 9.40
C PHE A 101 -7.91 3.11 9.69
N SER A 102 -7.02 2.27 9.21
CA SER A 102 -6.91 0.86 9.55
C SER A 102 -5.49 0.61 10.04
N SER A 103 -5.35 0.22 11.31
CA SER A 103 -4.04 0.09 11.95
C SER A 103 -3.33 -1.23 11.65
N PHE A 104 -4.00 -2.17 10.99
CA PHE A 104 -3.49 -3.50 10.65
C PHE A 104 -4.25 -4.08 9.45
N LEU A 105 -3.70 -5.15 8.87
CA LEU A 105 -4.19 -5.80 7.65
C LEU A 105 -4.16 -4.82 6.47
N CYS A 106 -5.11 -5.00 5.55
CA CYS A 106 -5.30 -4.21 4.36
C CYS A 106 -4.48 -4.70 3.17
N ASP A 107 -4.98 -4.32 2.00
CA ASP A 107 -4.41 -4.70 0.73
C ASP A 107 -4.70 -3.62 -0.31
N VAL A 108 -3.87 -3.58 -1.35
CA VAL A 108 -4.19 -2.93 -2.61
C VAL A 108 -3.67 -3.81 -3.71
N ASP A 109 -4.51 -4.09 -4.69
CA ASP A 109 -4.18 -4.85 -5.89
C ASP A 109 -4.57 -4.07 -7.15
N GLU A 110 -3.68 -4.04 -8.14
CA GLU A 110 -4.00 -3.54 -9.46
C GLU A 110 -4.78 -4.59 -10.25
N LEU A 111 -5.92 -4.18 -10.80
CA LEU A 111 -6.80 -5.03 -11.59
C LEU A 111 -6.46 -4.94 -13.09
N PRO A 112 -6.85 -5.93 -13.92
CA PRO A 112 -6.54 -5.93 -15.35
C PRO A 112 -7.02 -4.71 -16.15
N ASN A 113 -8.08 -4.04 -15.67
CA ASN A 113 -8.61 -2.79 -16.23
C ASN A 113 -7.88 -1.53 -15.70
N GLN A 114 -6.74 -1.70 -15.02
CA GLN A 114 -5.90 -0.64 -14.44
C GLN A 114 -6.57 0.17 -13.31
N THR A 115 -7.69 -0.32 -12.77
CA THR A 115 -8.23 0.18 -11.50
C THR A 115 -7.53 -0.53 -10.34
N LEU A 116 -7.77 -0.07 -9.11
CA LEU A 116 -7.22 -0.67 -7.91
C LEU A 116 -8.34 -1.27 -7.08
N GLN A 117 -8.21 -2.54 -6.72
CA GLN A 117 -8.97 -3.14 -5.62
C GLN A 117 -8.27 -2.81 -4.31
N VAL A 118 -8.97 -2.17 -3.38
CA VAL A 118 -8.44 -1.83 -2.06
C VAL A 118 -9.19 -2.59 -1.00
N THR A 119 -8.47 -3.27 -0.12
CA THR A 119 -9.04 -3.86 1.10
C THR A 119 -8.67 -2.95 2.27
N ASP A 120 -9.65 -2.24 2.81
CA ASP A 120 -9.55 -1.46 4.04
C ASP A 120 -10.08 -2.32 5.19
N GLY A 121 -9.21 -3.22 5.66
CA GLY A 121 -9.59 -4.47 6.32
C GLY A 121 -9.74 -4.42 7.84
N GLY A 122 -9.27 -3.35 8.48
CA GLY A 122 -9.09 -3.28 9.94
C GLY A 122 -9.71 -2.05 10.59
N ARG A 123 -10.77 -1.46 10.00
CA ARG A 123 -11.35 -0.23 10.52
C ARG A 123 -12.04 -0.46 11.85
N GLN A 124 -11.95 0.53 12.72
CA GLN A 124 -12.64 0.50 14.00
C GLN A 124 -13.60 1.69 14.12
N SER A 125 -14.79 1.43 14.66
CA SER A 125 -15.72 2.49 15.06
C SER A 125 -16.50 2.05 16.29
N LYS A 126 -16.53 2.91 17.32
CA LYS A 126 -17.25 2.66 18.60
C LYS A 126 -16.98 1.27 19.20
N GLY A 127 -15.72 0.82 19.14
CA GLY A 127 -15.31 -0.47 19.69
C GLY A 127 -15.59 -1.70 18.80
N SER A 128 -16.23 -1.55 17.64
CA SER A 128 -16.48 -2.63 16.68
C SER A 128 -15.55 -2.51 15.46
N PHE A 129 -15.00 -3.64 15.02
CA PHE A 129 -14.27 -3.72 13.76
C PHE A 129 -15.20 -3.88 12.57
N TRP A 130 -14.80 -3.35 11.43
CA TRP A 130 -15.48 -3.55 10.17
C TRP A 130 -14.49 -3.40 9.02
N ALA A 131 -14.87 -3.93 7.85
CA ALA A 131 -14.02 -3.88 6.67
C ALA A 131 -14.75 -3.21 5.53
N ARG A 132 -13.98 -2.67 4.60
CA ARG A 132 -14.45 -2.07 3.37
C ARG A 132 -13.59 -2.55 2.22
N ILE A 133 -14.22 -2.87 1.10
CA ILE A 133 -13.55 -3.19 -0.17
C ILE A 133 -13.94 -2.11 -1.16
N LEU A 134 -12.94 -1.49 -1.79
CA LEU A 134 -13.13 -0.47 -2.80
C LEU A 134 -12.63 -0.97 -4.16
N GLU A 135 -13.23 -0.48 -5.23
CA GLU A 135 -12.55 -0.34 -6.51
C GLU A 135 -12.37 1.15 -6.78
N ILE A 136 -11.15 1.58 -7.10
CA ILE A 136 -10.82 2.98 -7.37
C ILE A 136 -10.06 3.14 -8.68
N ARG A 137 -10.27 4.26 -9.38
CA ARG A 137 -9.47 4.68 -10.53
C ARG A 137 -8.40 5.67 -10.07
N ARG A 138 -7.18 5.54 -10.62
CA ARG A 138 -6.06 6.48 -10.40
C ARG A 138 -6.24 7.78 -11.18
N THR A 139 -7.28 8.55 -10.86
CA THR A 139 -7.48 9.93 -11.28
C THR A 139 -6.99 10.88 -10.20
N GLU A 140 -6.99 12.19 -10.47
CA GLU A 140 -6.74 13.22 -9.46
C GLU A 140 -7.95 14.16 -9.33
N PRO A 141 -8.72 14.10 -8.21
CA PRO A 141 -8.59 13.14 -7.11
C PRO A 141 -8.96 11.71 -7.53
N GLY A 142 -8.50 10.71 -6.77
CA GLY A 142 -8.82 9.30 -7.02
C GLY A 142 -10.32 9.02 -6.96
N GLN A 143 -10.87 8.37 -7.99
CA GLN A 143 -12.31 8.16 -8.13
C GLN A 143 -12.73 6.78 -7.63
N LYS A 144 -13.68 6.74 -6.68
CA LYS A 144 -14.34 5.47 -6.29
C LYS A 144 -15.30 4.99 -7.38
N ILE A 145 -15.14 3.74 -7.78
CA ILE A 145 -16.02 3.03 -8.72
C ILE A 145 -17.01 2.15 -7.96
N LEU A 146 -16.53 1.45 -6.93
CA LEU A 146 -17.31 0.54 -6.10
C LEU A 146 -16.89 0.72 -4.64
N GLU A 147 -17.86 0.60 -3.73
CA GLU A 147 -17.63 0.54 -2.30
C GLU A 147 -18.54 -0.53 -1.68
N LEU A 148 -17.93 -1.57 -1.13
CA LEU A 148 -18.60 -2.63 -0.38
C LEU A 148 -18.21 -2.51 1.09
N VAL A 149 -19.20 -2.36 1.96
CA VAL A 149 -18.98 -2.26 3.41
C VAL A 149 -19.47 -3.54 4.08
N TYR A 150 -18.59 -4.18 4.83
CA TYR A 150 -18.91 -5.39 5.58
C TYR A 150 -18.86 -5.10 7.09
N ARG A 151 -19.98 -5.36 7.76
CA ARG A 151 -20.14 -5.23 9.22
C ARG A 151 -20.73 -6.52 9.76
N ALA A 152 -20.09 -7.09 10.77
CA ALA A 152 -20.62 -8.22 11.52
C ALA A 152 -21.17 -7.77 12.88
N SER A 153 -21.99 -8.60 13.52
CA SER A 153 -22.48 -8.38 14.87
C SER A 153 -21.38 -8.58 15.93
N GLY A 154 -21.65 -8.21 17.18
CA GLY A 154 -20.72 -8.39 18.30
C GLY A 154 -19.47 -7.51 18.18
N ARG A 155 -18.28 -8.12 18.24
CA ARG A 155 -16.99 -7.41 18.10
C ARG A 155 -16.70 -6.93 16.67
N GLY A 156 -17.57 -7.28 15.72
CA GLY A 156 -17.41 -6.92 14.32
C GLY A 156 -16.53 -7.91 13.56
N CYS A 157 -15.89 -7.42 12.50
CA CYS A 157 -15.10 -8.25 11.59
C CYS A 157 -13.86 -7.50 11.07
N SER A 158 -12.83 -8.26 10.73
CA SER A 158 -11.68 -7.77 9.98
C SER A 158 -11.47 -8.66 8.76
N ILE A 159 -11.03 -8.07 7.66
CA ILE A 159 -10.68 -8.79 6.43
C ILE A 159 -9.18 -8.66 6.23
N TYR A 160 -8.48 -9.78 6.13
CA TYR A 160 -7.03 -9.77 5.92
C TYR A 160 -6.68 -9.14 4.57
N ARG A 161 -7.22 -9.73 3.50
CA ARG A 161 -7.09 -9.33 2.09
C ARG A 161 -8.36 -9.71 1.35
N SER A 162 -8.59 -9.14 0.18
CA SER A 162 -9.63 -9.55 -0.74
C SER A 162 -9.06 -9.64 -2.15
N GLN A 163 -9.57 -10.57 -2.96
CA GLN A 163 -9.12 -10.78 -4.33
C GLN A 163 -10.32 -10.92 -5.26
N ARG A 164 -10.18 -10.43 -6.49
CA ARG A 164 -11.08 -10.78 -7.60
C ARG A 164 -10.67 -12.12 -8.21
N ILE A 165 -11.56 -13.10 -8.09
CA ILE A 165 -11.37 -14.42 -8.70
C ILE A 165 -11.98 -14.39 -10.10
N LYS A 166 -11.13 -14.28 -11.14
CA LYS A 166 -11.55 -14.14 -12.54
C LYS A 166 -12.54 -15.22 -12.96
N SER A 167 -12.36 -16.47 -12.53
CA SER A 167 -13.22 -17.60 -12.89
C SER A 167 -14.64 -17.54 -12.31
N LEU A 168 -14.93 -16.59 -11.41
CA LEU A 168 -16.28 -16.36 -10.88
C LEU A 168 -17.06 -15.29 -11.65
N TYR A 169 -16.43 -14.60 -12.60
CA TYR A 169 -17.08 -13.62 -13.48
C TYR A 169 -17.47 -14.29 -14.81
N PRO A 170 -18.61 -13.91 -15.42
CA PRO A 170 -18.95 -14.35 -16.76
C PRO A 170 -17.84 -13.96 -17.74
N GLU A 171 -17.56 -14.80 -18.73
CA GLU A 171 -16.54 -14.50 -19.77
C GLU A 171 -16.92 -13.31 -20.67
N SER A 172 -18.17 -12.82 -20.57
CA SER A 172 -18.66 -11.65 -21.30
C SER A 172 -19.32 -10.64 -20.37
N LEU A 173 -18.67 -9.48 -20.23
CA LEU A 173 -19.23 -8.20 -19.79
C LEU A 173 -18.61 -7.09 -20.64
#